data_AF-A0A1W4WS60-F1
#
_entry.id   AF-A0A1W4WS60-F1
#
_cell.length_a   1.000
_cell.length_b   1.000
_cell.length_c   1.000
_cell.angle_alpha   90.00
_cell.angle_beta   90.00
_cell.angle_gamma   90.00
#
_symmetry.space_group_name_H-M   'P 1'
#
loop_
_entity.id
_entity.type
_entity.pdbx_description
1 polymer ?
#
loop_
_entity_poly.entity_id
_entity_poly.type
_entity_poly.pdbx_seq_one_letter_code
_entity_poly.pdbx_strand_id
1 'polypeptide(L)' 'MADKPEVAGRPMKFPYTFSAKIAQFPFKFYFQNNWVFKYYLISVVVCTPIFYKISRLANSPENKAKWAEIRRKEAAEHH' A
#
# COMPACT_ATOMS: atom_id res chain seq x y z
N MET A 1 -36.82 -15.23 -19.71
CA MET A 1 -36.20 -13.88 -19.68
C MET A 1 -35.73 -13.67 -18.26
N ALA A 2 -34.42 -13.74 -17.99
CA ALA A 2 -33.91 -13.52 -16.65
C ALA A 2 -33.97 -12.01 -16.35
N ASP A 3 -34.81 -11.60 -15.41
CA ASP A 3 -34.91 -10.22 -14.94
C ASP A 3 -33.55 -9.76 -14.41
N LYS A 4 -33.03 -8.66 -14.98
CA LYS A 4 -31.82 -8.01 -14.48
C LYS A 4 -32.09 -7.53 -13.06
N PRO A 5 -31.23 -7.82 -12.07
CA PRO A 5 -31.42 -7.30 -10.74
C PRO A 5 -31.40 -5.76 -10.79
N GLU A 6 -32.47 -5.14 -10.33
CA GLU A 6 -32.53 -3.69 -10.19
C GLU A 6 -31.40 -3.24 -9.26
N VAL A 7 -30.57 -2.30 -9.70
CA VAL A 7 -29.49 -1.77 -8.88
C VAL A 7 -30.15 -0.97 -7.77
N ALA A 8 -30.14 -1.50 -6.53
CA ALA A 8 -30.69 -0.84 -5.36
C ALA A 8 -30.19 0.62 -5.29
N GLY A 9 -31.09 1.56 -5.59
CA GLY A 9 -30.74 2.96 -5.90
C GLY A 9 -30.17 3.78 -4.75
N ARG A 10 -30.01 3.20 -3.55
CA ARG A 10 -29.46 3.89 -2.38
C ARG A 10 -28.46 3.01 -1.62
N PRO A 11 -27.25 3.52 -1.32
CA PRO A 11 -26.31 2.82 -0.46
C PRO A 11 -26.88 2.60 0.96
N MET A 12 -26.60 1.44 1.55
CA MET A 12 -26.99 1.13 2.93
C MET A 12 -26.43 2.17 3.92
N LYS A 13 -27.20 2.61 4.92
CA LYS A 13 -26.72 3.59 5.91
C LYS A 13 -25.54 3.08 6.75
N PHE A 14 -25.52 1.79 7.07
CA PHE A 14 -24.49 1.14 7.87
C PHE A 14 -23.96 -0.10 7.14
N PRO A 15 -22.95 0.06 6.27
CA PRO A 15 -22.36 -1.07 5.55
C PRO A 15 -21.59 -1.97 6.51
N TYR A 16 -21.97 -3.25 6.56
CA TYR A 16 -21.28 -4.25 7.41
C TYR A 16 -20.10 -4.92 6.70
N THR A 17 -20.10 -4.95 5.36
CA THR A 17 -19.00 -5.50 4.58
C THR A 17 -17.95 -4.43 4.30
N PHE A 18 -16.68 -4.87 4.23
CA PHE A 18 -15.56 -3.98 3.95
C PHE A 18 -15.67 -3.32 2.57
N SER A 19 -16.09 -4.08 1.56
CA SER A 19 -16.34 -3.56 0.21
C SER A 19 -17.42 -2.48 0.19
N ALA A 20 -18.51 -2.64 0.94
CA ALA A 20 -19.57 -1.63 1.01
C ALA A 20 -19.11 -0.36 1.75
N LYS A 21 -18.25 -0.49 2.77
CA LYS A 21 -17.60 0.67 3.44
C LYS A 21 -16.72 1.46 2.47
N ILE A 22 -15.92 0.78 1.66
CA ILE A 22 -15.09 1.42 0.63
C ILE A 22 -15.97 2.11 -0.41
N ALA A 23 -16.97 1.42 -0.96
CA ALA A 23 -17.85 1.99 -1.98
C ALA A 23 -18.58 3.27 -1.51
N GLN A 24 -18.87 3.37 -0.21
CA GLN A 24 -19.52 4.52 0.39
C GLN A 24 -18.55 5.60 0.88
N PHE A 25 -17.25 5.35 0.86
CA PHE A 25 -16.28 6.34 1.32
C PHE A 25 -16.24 7.53 0.34
N PRO A 26 -16.32 8.79 0.82
CA PRO A 26 -16.46 9.96 -0.04
C PRO A 26 -15.10 10.39 -0.62
N PHE A 27 -14.49 9.54 -1.45
CA PHE A 27 -13.18 9.78 -2.06
C PHE A 27 -13.09 11.15 -2.71
N LYS A 28 -14.05 11.49 -3.59
CA LYS A 28 -14.06 12.77 -4.31
C LYS A 28 -14.01 13.97 -3.37
N PHE A 29 -14.75 13.93 -2.26
CA PHE A 29 -14.74 15.01 -1.27
C PHE A 29 -13.34 15.20 -0.68
N TYR A 30 -12.68 14.11 -0.27
CA TYR A 30 -11.32 14.20 0.27
C TYR A 30 -10.30 14.66 -0.77
N PHE A 31 -10.38 14.19 -2.02
CA PHE A 31 -9.46 14.62 -3.07
C PHE A 31 -9.58 16.11 -3.41
N GLN A 32 -10.79 16.66 -3.35
CA GLN A 32 -11.04 18.07 -3.70
C GLN A 32 -10.80 19.02 -2.51
N ASN A 33 -11.15 18.61 -1.30
CA ASN A 33 -11.12 19.48 -0.11
C ASN A 33 -9.90 19.26 0.78
N ASN A 34 -9.24 18.09 0.70
CA ASN A 34 -8.07 17.78 1.49
C ASN A 34 -6.82 17.64 0.61
N TRP A 35 -5.96 18.65 0.66
CA TRP A 35 -4.69 18.66 -0.06
C TRP A 35 -3.80 17.47 0.31
N VAL A 36 -3.83 17.00 1.56
CA VAL A 36 -3.03 15.85 2.03
C VAL A 36 -3.33 14.60 1.22
N PHE A 37 -4.61 14.30 0.93
CA PHE A 37 -4.97 13.13 0.12
C PHE A 37 -4.38 13.21 -1.29
N LYS A 38 -4.45 14.39 -1.91
CA LYS A 38 -3.91 14.63 -3.24
C LYS A 38 -2.39 14.46 -3.26
N TYR A 39 -1.67 15.12 -2.37
CA TYR A 39 -0.21 15.08 -2.34
C TYR A 39 0.35 13.77 -1.80
N TYR A 40 -0.39 13.06 -0.94
CA TYR A 40 0.00 11.73 -0.47
C TYR A 40 0.05 10.73 -1.63
N LEU A 41 -0.95 10.73 -2.51
CA LEU A 41 -0.93 9.83 -3.66
C LEU A 41 0.14 10.21 -4.67
N ILE A 42 0.35 11.51 -4.90
CA ILE A 42 1.44 11.99 -5.74
C ILE A 42 2.80 11.58 -5.15
N SER A 43 2.99 11.75 -3.84
CA SER A 43 4.26 11.43 -3.18
C SER A 43 4.52 9.92 -3.21
N VAL A 44 3.51 9.07 -2.99
CA VAL A 44 3.65 7.62 -3.14
C VAL A 44 4.14 7.27 -4.54
N VAL A 45 3.54 7.83 -5.60
CA VAL A 45 3.95 7.56 -6.99
C VAL A 45 5.37 8.03 -7.26
N VAL A 46 5.73 9.24 -6.83
CA VAL A 46 7.06 9.82 -7.05
C VAL A 46 8.15 9.10 -6.24
N CYS A 47 7.84 8.68 -5.01
CA CYS A 47 8.77 7.99 -4.14
C CYS A 47 8.94 6.51 -4.51
N THR A 48 7.94 5.88 -5.13
CA THR A 48 7.97 4.46 -5.54
C THR A 48 9.25 4.08 -6.31
N PRO A 49 9.67 4.78 -7.38
CA PRO A 49 10.91 4.42 -8.09
C PRO A 49 12.17 4.58 -7.23
N ILE A 50 12.20 5.56 -6.33
CA ILE A 50 13.33 5.80 -5.42
C ILE A 50 13.45 4.61 -4.46
N PHE A 51 12.37 4.26 -3.77
CA PHE A 51 12.34 3.12 -2.85
C PHE A 51 12.58 1.79 -3.57
N TYR A 52 12.11 1.63 -4.81
CA TYR A 52 12.40 0.45 -5.61
C TYR A 52 13.91 0.30 -5.88
N LYS A 53 14.61 1.39 -6.22
CA LYS A 53 16.06 1.38 -6.44
C LYS A 53 16.82 1.05 -5.15
N ILE A 54 16.45 1.69 -4.03
CA ILE A 54 17.03 1.39 -2.72
C ILE A 54 16.82 -0.07 -2.35
N SER A 55 15.59 -0.59 -2.51
CA SER A 55 15.25 -1.97 -2.22
C SER A 55 16.06 -2.96 -3.06
N ARG A 56 16.27 -2.66 -4.35
CA ARG A 56 17.13 -3.49 -5.22
C ARG A 56 18.59 -3.48 -4.78
N LEU A 57 19.13 -2.33 -4.40
CA LEU A 57 20.53 -2.22 -3.93
C LEU A 57 20.71 -2.95 -2.60
N ALA A 58 19.80 -2.76 -1.66
CA ALA A 58 19.81 -3.46 -0.38
C ALA A 58 19.72 -4.99 -0.55
N ASN A 59 18.94 -5.45 -1.53
CA ASN A 59 18.77 -6.87 -1.84
C ASN A 59 19.76 -7.45 -2.87
N SER A 60 20.79 -6.69 -3.26
CA SER A 60 21.83 -7.18 -4.16
C SER A 60 22.52 -8.42 -3.56
N PRO A 61 22.95 -9.39 -4.39
CA PRO A 61 23.57 -10.63 -3.91
C PRO A 61 24.83 -10.34 -3.08
N GLU A 62 25.60 -9.31 -3.45
CA GLU A 62 26.78 -8.86 -2.72
C GLU A 62 26.42 -8.34 -1.32
N ASN A 63 25.39 -7.50 -1.19
CA ASN A 63 24.96 -7.00 0.12
C ASN A 63 24.40 -8.12 1.00
N LYS A 64 23.65 -9.06 0.42
CA LYS A 64 23.17 -10.23 1.14
C LYS A 64 24.31 -11.12 1.65
N ALA A 65 25.34 -11.34 0.83
CA ALA A 65 26.53 -12.10 1.21
C ALA A 65 27.28 -11.42 2.36
N LYS A 66 27.57 -10.11 2.23
CA LYS A 66 28.21 -9.32 3.29
C LYS A 66 27.40 -9.33 4.59
N TRP A 67 26.09 -9.18 4.49
CA TRP A 67 25.21 -9.20 5.67
C TRP A 67 25.20 -10.58 6.34
N ALA A 68 25.20 -11.67 5.56
CA ALA A 68 25.30 -13.03 6.08
C ALA A 68 26.66 -13.27 6.78
N GLU A 69 27.76 -12.75 6.23
CA GLU A 69 29.09 -12.85 6.84
C GLU A 69 29.17 -12.08 8.17
N ILE A 70 28.64 -10.85 8.22
CA ILE A 70 28.55 -10.06 9.46
C ILE A 70 27.76 -10.84 10.52
N ARG A 71 26.60 -11.39 10.15
CA ARG A 71 25.76 -12.17 11.07
C ARG A 71 26.44 -13.46 11.56
N ARG A 72 27.26 -14.11 10.72
CA ARG A 72 28.06 -15.29 11.13
C ARG A 72 29.15 -14.90 12.13
N LYS A 73 29.82 -13.76 11.92
CA LYS A 73 30.84 -13.25 12.84
C LYS A 73 30.22 -12.86 14.18
N GLU A 74 29.11 -12.12 14.17
CA GLU A 74 28.34 -11.79 15.37
C GLU A 74 27.92 -13.06 16.13
N ALA A 75 27.35 -14.05 15.43
CA ALA A 75 26.99 -15.32 16.07
C ALA A 75 28.19 -16.04 16.68
N ALA A 76 29.35 -16.04 15.99
CA ALA A 76 30.57 -16.67 16.51
C ALA A 76 31.22 -15.90 17.67
N GLU A 77 31.05 -14.58 17.77
CA GLU A 77 31.51 -13.77 18.90
C GLU A 77 30.59 -13.86 20.12
N HIS A 78 29.32 -14.21 19.92
CA HIS A 78 28.31 -14.38 20.97
C HIS A 78 28.16 -15.82 21.48
N HIS A 79 28.97 -16.76 20.98
CA HIS A 79 29.08 -18.15 21.45
C HIS A 79 30.42 -18.39 22.15
#